data_AF-A0ABC8T8B7-F1
#
_entry.id   AF-A0ABC8T8B7-F1
#
_cell.length_a   1.000
_cell.length_b   1.000
_cell.length_c   1.000
_cell.angle_alpha   90.00
_cell.angle_beta   90.00
_cell.angle_gamma   90.00
#
_symmetry.space_group_name_H-M   'P 1'
#
loop_
_entity.id
_entity.type
_entity.pdbx_description
1 polymer ?
#
loop_
_entity_poly.entity_id
_entity_poly.type
_entity_poly.pdbx_seq_one_letter_code
_entity_poly.pdbx_strand_id
1 'polypeptide(L)'
;MASINITLTSVVCKNGNHSAPSKFAHTFFLPRFDVVGHGSVMRKKEICPTTISACKATLTFDPPATNSEKTNQRKHTVDPAAPDFLPLPSFEQCFPKSTKESRDVIYDESGNVLKVSFRRVHLSGDEPHFDTYDTSVPQNVSPRN
;
A
#
# COMPACT_ATOMS: atom_id res chain seq x y z
N MET A 1 1.31 32.44 -42.13
CA MET A 1 2.30 31.36 -42.25
C MET A 1 3.53 31.79 -41.47
N ALA A 2 3.67 31.34 -40.22
CA ALA A 2 4.80 31.67 -39.35
C ALA A 2 5.50 30.36 -38.97
N SER A 3 6.81 30.34 -39.21
CA SER A 3 7.68 29.16 -39.19
C SER A 3 8.12 28.80 -37.76
N ILE A 4 8.09 27.50 -37.44
CA ILE A 4 8.46 26.95 -36.14
C ILE A 4 9.92 26.50 -36.24
N ASN A 5 10.84 27.19 -35.55
CA ASN A 5 12.24 26.77 -35.48
C ASN A 5 12.44 25.87 -34.26
N ILE A 6 12.75 24.59 -34.50
CA ILE A 6 13.09 23.61 -33.47
C ILE A 6 14.61 23.41 -33.51
N THR A 7 15.30 23.78 -32.44
CA THR A 7 16.74 23.56 -32.28
C THR A 7 16.96 22.30 -31.43
N LEU A 8 17.46 21.23 -32.06
CA LEU A 8 17.85 19.98 -31.41
C LEU A 8 19.36 20.02 -31.13
N THR A 9 19.78 19.93 -29.87
CA THR A 9 21.18 19.72 -29.49
C THR A 9 21.36 18.35 -28.86
N SER A 10 22.21 17.52 -29.47
CA SER A 10 22.64 16.20 -28.99
C SER A 10 24.07 16.30 -28.45
N VAL A 11 24.35 15.78 -27.25
CA VAL A 11 25.74 15.51 -26.83
C VAL A 11 25.84 14.26 -25.93
N VAL A 12 26.29 13.17 -26.56
CA VAL A 12 27.31 12.17 -26.16
C VAL A 12 27.23 11.53 -24.76
N CYS A 13 26.87 10.24 -24.76
CA CYS A 13 27.10 9.30 -23.67
C CYS A 13 28.60 9.03 -23.49
N LYS A 14 29.11 9.15 -22.25
CA LYS A 14 30.46 8.69 -21.88
C LYS A 14 30.37 7.31 -21.23
N ASN A 15 30.89 6.32 -21.96
CA ASN A 15 31.04 4.94 -21.56
C ASN A 15 32.24 4.77 -20.61
N GLY A 16 32.08 3.99 -19.54
CA GLY A 16 33.15 3.66 -18.59
C GLY A 16 32.87 2.32 -17.93
N ASN A 17 33.40 1.25 -18.51
CA ASN A 17 33.32 -0.12 -18.01
C ASN A 17 34.36 -0.34 -16.89
N HIS A 18 33.94 -0.84 -15.73
CA HIS A 18 34.75 -1.75 -14.92
C HIS A 18 33.87 -2.86 -14.31
N SER A 19 34.07 -4.06 -14.86
CA SER A 19 34.03 -5.41 -14.24
C SER A 19 32.89 -5.82 -13.28
N ALA A 20 32.19 -6.86 -13.72
CA ALA A 20 31.18 -7.76 -13.11
C ALA A 20 31.65 -8.51 -11.82
N PRO A 21 30.88 -9.45 -11.19
CA PRO A 21 29.59 -10.04 -11.55
C PRO A 21 28.56 -10.22 -10.39
N SER A 22 27.43 -10.79 -10.80
CA SER A 22 26.21 -11.19 -10.10
C SER A 22 26.36 -11.95 -8.78
N LYS A 23 25.39 -11.72 -7.87
CA LYS A 23 24.55 -12.74 -7.19
C LYS A 23 23.66 -12.05 -6.15
N PHE A 24 22.44 -11.67 -6.53
CA PHE A 24 21.39 -11.47 -5.53
C PHE A 24 20.91 -12.85 -5.10
N ALA A 25 21.33 -13.28 -3.92
CA ALA A 25 20.77 -14.46 -3.26
C ALA A 25 19.43 -14.05 -2.64
N HIS A 26 18.37 -14.61 -3.20
CA HIS A 26 17.05 -14.71 -2.60
C HIS A 26 17.16 -15.49 -1.28
N THR A 27 16.87 -14.88 -0.13
CA THR A 27 16.53 -15.65 1.08
C THR A 27 15.42 -14.97 1.87
N PHE A 28 14.38 -15.77 2.07
CA PHE A 28 13.16 -15.49 2.82
C PHE A 28 13.44 -15.26 4.32
N PHE A 29 12.55 -14.46 4.91
CA PHE A 29 12.07 -14.44 6.29
C PHE A 29 12.72 -15.41 7.30
N LEU A 30 13.24 -14.87 8.40
CA LEU A 30 12.79 -15.07 9.79
C LEU A 30 13.82 -14.43 10.77
N PRO A 31 13.43 -13.62 11.77
CA PRO A 31 14.32 -13.24 12.86
C PRO A 31 14.47 -14.44 13.82
N ARG A 32 15.56 -15.18 13.66
CA ARG A 32 15.99 -16.23 14.58
C ARG A 32 16.81 -15.59 15.70
N PHE A 33 16.30 -15.68 16.93
CA PHE A 33 17.04 -15.29 18.14
C PHE A 33 18.13 -16.32 18.42
N ASP A 34 19.38 -15.88 18.51
CA ASP A 34 20.45 -16.66 19.12
C ASP A 34 21.00 -15.92 20.35
N VAL A 35 20.96 -16.62 21.47
CA VAL A 35 21.49 -16.28 22.81
C VAL A 35 22.92 -16.85 22.92
N VAL A 36 23.73 -16.24 23.80
CA VAL A 36 25.11 -16.61 24.25
C VAL A 36 26.23 -15.92 23.45
N GLY A 37 27.21 -15.21 24.02
CA GLY A 37 27.52 -14.88 25.41
C GLY A 37 28.88 -14.16 25.54
N HIS A 38 28.97 -13.28 26.54
CA HIS A 38 30.13 -12.87 27.36
C HIS A 38 31.37 -12.18 26.76
N GLY A 39 31.62 -10.94 27.22
CA GLY A 39 32.91 -10.25 27.22
C GLY A 39 32.88 -9.01 28.11
N SER A 40 33.74 -8.96 29.12
CA SER A 40 33.66 -8.16 30.36
C SER A 40 34.04 -6.68 30.25
N VAL A 41 33.31 -5.79 30.94
CA VAL A 41 33.85 -4.54 31.51
C VAL A 41 33.25 -4.30 32.91
N MET A 42 34.15 -4.21 33.89
CA MET A 42 33.97 -3.92 35.32
C MET A 42 34.68 -2.56 35.52
N ARG A 43 34.20 -1.47 36.10
CA ARG A 43 33.17 -1.09 37.08
C ARG A 43 33.02 0.44 36.98
N LYS A 44 31.82 1.01 37.18
CA LYS A 44 31.58 2.02 38.24
C LYS A 44 30.08 2.20 38.45
N LYS A 45 29.71 2.07 39.72
CA LYS A 45 28.42 2.13 40.37
C LYS A 45 27.72 3.48 40.17
N GLU A 46 26.54 3.47 39.55
CA GLU A 46 25.37 4.26 39.99
C GLU A 46 24.12 3.40 39.80
N ILE A 47 23.32 3.32 40.86
CA ILE A 47 22.12 2.50 40.94
C ILE A 47 20.98 3.33 40.36
N CYS A 48 20.55 2.98 39.14
CA CYS A 48 19.24 3.35 38.64
C CYS A 48 18.52 2.04 38.28
N PRO A 49 17.40 1.70 38.93
CA PRO A 49 16.59 0.58 38.47
C PRO A 49 15.97 0.99 37.14
N THR A 50 16.58 0.57 36.03
CA THR A 50 15.93 0.60 34.72
C THR A 50 14.97 -0.57 34.70
N THR A 51 13.79 -0.38 35.29
CA THR A 51 12.62 -1.16 34.94
C THR A 51 12.36 -0.89 33.47
N ILE A 52 12.66 -1.87 32.62
CA ILE A 52 12.15 -1.88 31.24
C ILE A 52 10.64 -2.08 31.39
N SER A 53 9.93 -0.96 31.57
CA SER A 53 8.49 -0.91 31.51
C SER A 53 8.12 -1.30 30.10
N ALA A 54 7.61 -2.53 29.93
CA ALA A 54 6.96 -2.91 28.70
C ALA A 54 5.83 -1.91 28.46
N CYS A 55 5.98 -1.04 27.47
CA CYS A 55 4.92 -0.14 27.04
C CYS A 55 3.74 -0.97 26.51
N LYS A 56 2.87 -1.40 27.42
CA LYS A 56 1.58 -1.99 27.09
C LYS A 56 0.64 -0.83 26.80
N ALA A 57 0.49 -0.49 25.52
CA ALA A 57 -0.53 0.45 25.06
C ALA A 57 -1.91 -0.13 25.43
N THR A 58 -2.46 0.37 26.52
CA THR A 58 -3.82 0.05 26.96
C THR A 58 -4.72 1.17 26.46
N LEU A 59 -5.48 0.88 25.39
CA LEU A 59 -6.54 1.77 24.91
C LEU A 59 -7.68 1.71 25.93
N THR A 60 -7.68 2.62 26.90
CA THR A 60 -8.77 2.77 27.87
C THR A 60 -9.95 3.42 27.16
N PHE A 61 -10.89 2.59 26.70
CA PHE A 61 -12.26 3.06 26.56
C PHE A 61 -12.86 3.14 27.96
N ASP A 62 -13.47 4.28 28.29
CA ASP A 62 -14.26 4.40 29.51
C ASP A 62 -15.28 3.26 29.57
N PRO A 63 -15.48 2.62 30.74
CA PRO A 63 -16.50 1.59 30.86
C PRO A 63 -17.86 2.24 30.55
N PRO A 64 -18.63 1.69 29.59
CA PRO A 64 -19.97 2.19 29.36
C PRO A 64 -20.74 2.00 30.67
N ALA A 65 -21.29 3.10 31.18
CA ALA A 65 -22.24 3.06 32.29
C ALA A 65 -23.28 1.98 31.96
N THR A 66 -23.37 1.02 32.88
CA THR A 66 -24.25 -0.14 32.86
C THR A 66 -25.54 0.08 32.07
N ASN A 67 -25.52 -0.40 30.83
CA ASN A 67 -26.67 -0.96 30.14
C ASN A 67 -26.13 -2.23 29.48
N SER A 68 -26.36 -3.38 30.11
CA SER A 68 -26.08 -4.69 29.49
C SER A 68 -27.11 -4.96 28.39
N GLU A 69 -27.15 -4.11 27.38
CA GLU A 69 -27.75 -4.50 26.13
C GLU A 69 -26.74 -5.42 25.47
N LYS A 70 -27.04 -6.71 25.56
CA LYS A 70 -26.32 -7.78 24.90
C LYS A 70 -26.24 -7.37 23.45
N THR A 71 -25.12 -6.80 23.01
CA THR A 71 -24.87 -6.56 21.60
C THR A 71 -24.79 -7.94 20.99
N ASN A 72 -25.93 -8.45 20.52
CA ASN A 72 -25.99 -9.59 19.65
C ASN A 72 -25.10 -9.19 18.47
N GLN A 73 -23.83 -9.58 18.50
CA GLN A 73 -23.00 -9.59 17.31
C GLN A 73 -23.64 -10.63 16.41
N ARG A 74 -24.70 -10.21 15.71
CA ARG A 74 -25.44 -11.03 14.78
C ARG A 74 -24.46 -11.29 13.65
N LYS A 75 -23.80 -12.45 13.71
CA LYS A 75 -22.99 -12.94 12.61
C LYS A 75 -23.92 -12.96 11.40
N HIS A 76 -23.63 -12.11 10.43
CA HIS A 76 -24.42 -12.00 9.22
C HIS A 76 -24.38 -13.32 8.44
N THR A 77 -23.21 -13.93 8.41
CA THR A 77 -22.95 -15.23 7.81
C THR A 77 -23.37 -16.38 8.73
N VAL A 78 -24.23 -17.27 8.24
CA VAL A 78 -24.60 -18.53 8.92
C VAL A 78 -23.60 -19.64 8.62
N ASP A 79 -23.22 -19.83 7.35
CA ASP A 79 -22.27 -20.84 6.90
C ASP A 79 -20.88 -20.22 6.64
N PRO A 80 -19.84 -20.54 7.44
CA PRO A 80 -18.50 -20.03 7.21
C PRO A 80 -17.88 -20.48 5.88
N ALA A 81 -18.32 -21.61 5.30
CA ALA A 81 -17.84 -22.09 4.01
C ALA A 81 -18.48 -21.35 2.82
N ALA A 82 -19.63 -20.69 3.04
CA ALA A 82 -20.35 -19.93 2.02
C ALA A 82 -20.77 -18.53 2.55
N PRO A 83 -19.82 -17.61 2.79
CA PRO A 83 -20.12 -16.34 3.43
C PRO A 83 -21.16 -15.49 2.70
N ASP A 84 -22.03 -14.83 3.46
CA ASP A 84 -22.98 -13.87 2.92
C ASP A 84 -22.29 -12.53 2.71
N PHE A 85 -21.64 -12.38 1.55
CA PHE A 85 -20.95 -11.16 1.16
C PHE A 85 -21.93 -10.01 0.92
N LEU A 86 -21.65 -8.88 1.56
CA LEU A 86 -22.37 -7.64 1.34
C LEU A 86 -21.60 -6.75 0.35
N PRO A 87 -22.29 -5.96 -0.49
CA PRO A 87 -21.63 -5.06 -1.40
C PRO A 87 -20.86 -3.97 -0.64
N LEU A 88 -19.71 -3.59 -1.19
CA LEU A 88 -18.99 -2.41 -0.74
C LEU A 88 -19.73 -1.13 -1.18
N PRO A 89 -19.51 0.01 -0.52
CA PRO A 89 -19.96 1.31 -1.04
C PRO A 89 -19.49 1.50 -2.48
N SER A 90 -20.31 2.17 -3.30
CA SER A 90 -19.95 2.40 -4.69
C SER A 90 -18.73 3.31 -4.81
N PHE A 91 -18.03 3.21 -5.95
CA PHE A 91 -16.89 4.08 -6.23
C PHE A 91 -17.25 5.57 -6.15
N GLU A 92 -18.39 5.95 -6.71
CA GLU A 92 -18.89 7.33 -6.74
C GLU A 92 -19.24 7.86 -5.34
N GLN A 93 -19.71 6.99 -4.45
CA GLN A 93 -19.99 7.35 -3.05
C GLN A 93 -18.69 7.64 -2.29
N CYS A 94 -17.64 6.85 -2.52
CA CYS A 94 -16.33 7.06 -1.91
C CYS A 94 -15.55 8.22 -2.54
N PHE A 95 -15.70 8.41 -3.86
CA PHE A 95 -14.95 9.37 -4.65
C PHE A 95 -15.91 10.22 -5.51
N PRO A 96 -16.62 11.18 -4.90
CA PRO A 96 -17.51 12.05 -5.66
C PRO A 96 -16.70 12.84 -6.71
N LYS A 97 -17.35 13.12 -7.85
CA LYS A 97 -16.73 13.79 -9.01
C LYS A 97 -15.47 13.10 -9.52
N SER A 98 -15.37 11.79 -9.36
CA SER A 98 -14.26 11.02 -9.91
C SER A 98 -14.76 9.90 -10.80
N THR A 99 -13.99 9.56 -11.82
CA THR A 99 -14.19 8.36 -12.64
C THR A 99 -12.97 7.45 -12.54
N LYS A 100 -13.20 6.15 -12.72
CA LYS A 100 -12.13 5.16 -12.86
C LYS A 100 -11.85 4.99 -14.34
N GLU A 101 -10.59 5.18 -14.71
CA GLU A 101 -10.12 5.18 -16.08
C GLU A 101 -8.99 4.15 -16.25
N SER A 102 -8.68 3.77 -17.49
CA SER A 102 -7.53 2.92 -17.80
C SER A 102 -6.76 3.46 -18.99
N ARG A 103 -5.42 3.36 -18.96
CA ARG A 103 -4.57 3.55 -20.15
C ARG A 103 -4.08 2.21 -20.63
N ASP A 104 -4.19 2.00 -21.92
CA ASP A 104 -3.68 0.80 -22.57
C ASP A 104 -2.19 1.00 -22.87
N VAL A 105 -1.35 0.06 -22.44
CA VAL A 105 0.08 0.03 -22.67
C VAL A 105 0.44 -1.31 -23.29
N ILE A 106 1.14 -1.30 -24.41
CA ILE A 106 1.58 -2.54 -25.07
C ILE A 106 2.90 -2.96 -24.43
N TYR A 107 2.99 -4.21 -24.00
CA TYR A 107 4.27 -4.81 -23.59
C TYR A 107 4.98 -5.33 -24.84
N ASP A 108 6.06 -4.66 -25.24
CA ASP A 108 6.70 -4.81 -26.56
C ASP A 108 7.12 -6.25 -26.88
N GLU A 109 7.60 -7.01 -25.89
CA GLU A 109 8.12 -8.36 -26.11
C GLU A 109 7.04 -9.38 -26.46
N SER A 110 5.87 -9.30 -25.80
CA SER A 110 4.78 -10.26 -26.01
C SER A 110 3.62 -9.71 -26.84
N GLY A 111 3.57 -8.40 -27.08
CA GLY A 111 2.45 -7.70 -27.71
C GLY A 111 1.20 -7.63 -26.84
N ASN A 112 1.27 -8.01 -25.55
CA ASN A 112 0.12 -7.97 -24.66
C ASN A 112 -0.30 -6.53 -24.34
N VAL A 113 -1.60 -6.27 -24.35
CA VAL A 113 -2.16 -4.98 -23.94
C VAL A 113 -2.44 -5.01 -22.43
N LEU A 114 -1.75 -4.13 -21.69
CA LEU A 114 -1.91 -3.92 -20.27
C LEU A 114 -2.84 -2.73 -20.02
N LYS A 115 -3.89 -2.93 -19.22
CA LYS A 115 -4.80 -1.85 -18.80
C LYS A 115 -4.36 -1.27 -17.46
N VAL A 116 -3.63 -0.16 -17.50
CA VAL A 116 -3.15 0.52 -16.29
C VAL A 116 -4.24 1.43 -15.75
N SER A 117 -4.80 1.08 -14.59
CA SER A 117 -5.90 1.82 -13.96
C SER A 117 -5.42 3.09 -13.26
N PHE A 118 -6.23 4.14 -13.33
CA PHE A 118 -6.05 5.40 -12.59
C PHE A 118 -7.42 6.02 -12.31
N ARG A 119 -7.48 6.96 -11.37
CA ARG A 119 -8.70 7.71 -11.06
C ARG A 119 -8.58 9.12 -11.61
N ARG A 120 -9.59 9.59 -12.32
CA ARG A 120 -9.69 10.95 -12.84
C ARG A 120 -10.63 11.77 -11.99
N VAL A 121 -10.13 12.84 -11.40
CA VAL A 121 -10.92 13.79 -10.61
C VAL A 121 -11.37 14.94 -11.50
N HIS A 122 -12.68 15.18 -11.55
CA HIS A 122 -13.33 16.23 -12.32
C HIS A 122 -13.42 17.51 -11.48
N LEU A 123 -12.70 18.54 -11.91
CA LEU A 123 -12.68 19.86 -11.26
C LEU A 123 -13.78 20.76 -11.86
N SER A 124 -14.13 21.84 -11.15
CA SER A 124 -15.09 22.83 -11.64
C SER A 124 -14.41 23.93 -12.45
N GLY A 125 -15.17 24.60 -13.32
CA GLY A 125 -14.73 25.84 -13.97
C GLY A 125 -13.72 25.64 -15.09
N ASP A 126 -14.02 24.77 -16.05
CA ASP A 126 -13.19 24.45 -17.23
C ASP A 126 -11.71 24.06 -16.92
N GLU A 127 -11.40 23.81 -15.66
CA GLU A 127 -10.10 23.33 -15.21
C GLU A 127 -9.85 21.91 -15.73
N PRO A 128 -8.61 21.58 -16.11
CA PRO A 128 -8.27 20.24 -16.55
C PRO A 128 -8.43 19.24 -15.41
N HIS A 129 -8.71 17.99 -15.79
CA HIS A 129 -8.84 16.90 -14.83
C HIS A 129 -7.52 16.60 -14.09
N PHE A 130 -7.62 16.09 -12.87
CA PHE A 130 -6.49 15.62 -12.10
C PHE A 130 -6.48 14.08 -12.02
N ASP A 131 -5.48 13.47 -12.63
CA ASP A 131 -5.32 12.01 -12.66
C ASP A 131 -4.49 11.55 -11.42
N THR A 132 -5.03 10.61 -10.65
CA THR A 132 -4.39 10.03 -9.45
C THR A 132 -4.23 8.52 -9.55
N TYR A 133 -3.30 7.97 -8.77
CA TYR A 133 -3.18 6.52 -8.60
C TYR A 133 -4.47 5.91 -8.03
N ASP A 134 -4.91 4.78 -8.59
CA ASP A 134 -6.13 4.08 -8.17
C ASP A 134 -5.81 2.60 -7.85
N THR A 135 -5.93 2.24 -6.58
CA THR A 135 -5.82 0.85 -6.10
C THR A 135 -7.17 0.19 -5.93
N SER A 136 -8.27 0.88 -6.20
CA SER A 136 -9.56 0.23 -6.23
C SER A 136 -9.50 -0.88 -7.27
N VAL A 137 -10.08 -2.03 -6.95
CA VAL A 137 -10.22 -3.15 -7.88
C VAL A 137 -11.48 -2.96 -8.74
N PRO A 138 -11.73 -3.79 -9.76
CA PRO A 138 -13.02 -3.81 -10.43
C PRO A 138 -14.16 -3.87 -9.41
N GLN A 139 -15.10 -2.93 -9.55
CA GLN A 139 -16.26 -2.84 -8.68
C GLN A 139 -17.38 -3.74 -9.20
N ASN A 140 -18.32 -4.11 -8.32
CA ASN A 140 -19.49 -4.93 -8.65
C ASN A 140 -19.15 -6.32 -9.23
N VAL A 141 -17.98 -6.88 -8.87
CA VAL A 141 -17.63 -8.26 -9.18
C VAL A 141 -18.10 -9.16 -8.03
N SER A 142 -18.82 -10.22 -8.38
CA SER A 142 -19.27 -11.21 -7.39
C SER A 142 -18.07 -11.97 -6.82
N PRO A 143 -17.91 -12.05 -5.50
CA PRO A 143 -16.83 -12.83 -4.88
C PRO A 143 -17.03 -14.35 -5.00
N ARG A 144 -18.16 -14.81 -5.55
CA ARG A 144 -18.49 -16.23 -5.73
C ARG A 144 -18.12 -16.78 -7.11
N ASN A 145 -17.76 -15.93 -8.07
CA ASN A 145 -17.45 -16.30 -9.45
C ASN A 145 -16.06 -15.80 -9.86
#